data_AF-A0A158AEX4-F1
#
_entry.id   AF-A0A158AEX4-F1
#
_cell.length_a   1.000
_cell.length_b   1.000
_cell.length_c   1.000
_cell.angle_alpha   90.00
_cell.angle_beta   90.00
_cell.angle_gamma   90.00
#
_symmetry.space_group_name_H-M   'P 1'
#
loop_
_entity.id
_entity.type
_entity.pdbx_description
1 polymer ?
#
loop_
_entity_poly.entity_id
_entity_poly.type
_entity_poly.pdbx_seq_one_letter_code
_entity_poly.pdbx_strand_id
1 'polypeptide(L)'
;MEARNYPFKLAALEHNAPGGSRLENVVIIEVSSLVDQITLSLDLQSTDRYALMMARTTALAGDPKLAIAKVEAGLRRITGR
;
A
#
# COMPACT_ATOMS: atom_id res chain seq x y z
N MET A 1 4.56 9.28 12.46
CA MET A 1 4.74 9.40 11.00
C MET A 1 3.38 9.74 10.40
N GLU A 2 3.29 10.68 9.46
CA GLU A 2 1.99 11.18 8.95
C GLU A 2 1.60 10.58 7.60
N ALA A 3 0.30 10.42 7.33
CA ALA A 3 -0.25 9.81 6.10
C ALA A 3 0.28 10.46 4.81
N ARG A 4 0.54 11.77 4.82
CA ARG A 4 1.08 12.52 3.67
C ARG A 4 2.51 12.12 3.26
N ASN A 5 3.24 11.36 4.08
CA ASN A 5 4.62 10.94 3.78
C ASN A 5 4.70 9.63 3.00
N TYR A 6 3.58 8.90 2.87
CA TYR A 6 3.54 7.59 2.23
C TYR A 6 3.32 7.61 0.69
N PRO A 7 2.70 8.63 0.06
CA PRO A 7 2.55 8.69 -1.40
C PRO A 7 3.88 8.63 -2.17
N PHE A 8 4.94 9.28 -1.67
CA PHE A 8 6.27 9.21 -2.29
C PHE A 8 6.84 7.78 -2.30
N LYS A 9 6.62 7.01 -1.23
CA LYS A 9 7.03 5.60 -1.16
C LYS A 9 6.23 4.73 -2.12
N LEU A 10 4.96 5.02 -2.34
CA LEU A 10 4.11 4.31 -3.32
C LEU A 10 4.61 4.48 -4.75
N ALA A 11 4.90 5.73 -5.14
CA ALA A 11 5.34 6.06 -6.50
C ALA A 11 6.65 5.32 -6.87
N ALA A 12 7.56 5.15 -5.91
CA ALA A 12 8.78 4.38 -6.10
C ALA A 12 8.51 2.87 -6.31
N LEU A 13 7.46 2.32 -5.71
CA LEU A 13 7.07 0.91 -5.89
C LEU A 13 6.39 0.66 -7.24
N GLU A 14 5.57 1.61 -7.69
CA GLU A 14 4.90 1.54 -8.99
C GLU A 14 5.92 1.47 -10.15
N HIS A 15 6.98 2.27 -10.08
CA HIS A 15 8.08 2.26 -11.05
C HIS A 15 8.85 0.92 -11.11
N ASN A 16 8.85 0.16 -10.01
CA ASN A 16 9.57 -1.11 -9.86
C ASN A 16 8.69 -2.35 -10.10
N ALA A 17 7.42 -2.15 -10.48
CA ALA A 17 6.48 -3.22 -10.82
C ALA A 17 6.40 -3.66 -12.32
N PRO A 18 7.41 -3.48 -13.21
CA PRO A 18 7.27 -3.95 -14.58
C PRO A 18 7.67 -5.44 -14.71
N GLY A 19 6.68 -6.32 -14.61
CA GLY A 19 6.55 -7.54 -15.42
C GLY A 19 7.70 -8.56 -15.37
N GLY A 20 8.28 -8.82 -14.20
CA GLY A 20 9.30 -9.85 -14.01
C GLY A 20 9.24 -10.49 -12.63
N SER A 21 9.22 -11.83 -12.58
CA SER A 21 8.84 -12.62 -11.39
C SER A 21 9.61 -12.33 -10.11
N ARG A 22 10.88 -11.86 -10.21
CA ARG A 22 11.68 -11.52 -9.02
C ARG A 22 11.40 -10.11 -8.50
N LEU A 23 11.15 -9.14 -9.38
CA LEU A 23 10.81 -7.76 -9.00
C LEU A 23 9.39 -7.69 -8.43
N GLU A 24 8.45 -8.46 -8.98
CA GLU A 24 7.08 -8.52 -8.47
C GLU A 24 7.01 -9.02 -7.02
N ASN A 25 7.77 -10.07 -6.67
CA ASN A 25 7.83 -10.55 -5.28
C ASN A 25 8.39 -9.51 -4.31
N VAL A 26 9.39 -8.73 -4.74
CA VAL A 26 9.92 -7.62 -3.94
C VAL A 26 8.85 -6.56 -3.73
N VAL A 27 8.14 -6.16 -4.79
CA VAL A 27 7.04 -5.18 -4.69
C VAL A 27 5.92 -5.69 -3.78
N ILE A 28 5.57 -6.98 -3.82
CA ILE A 28 4.56 -7.58 -2.93
C ILE A 28 4.96 -7.44 -1.46
N ILE A 29 6.22 -7.74 -1.12
CA ILE A 29 6.75 -7.61 0.24
C ILE A 29 6.73 -6.15 0.68
N GLU A 30 7.20 -5.24 -0.17
CA GLU A 30 7.29 -3.82 0.14
C GLU A 30 5.91 -3.17 0.32
N VAL A 31 4.95 -3.47 -0.56
CA VAL A 31 3.56 -2.97 -0.42
C VAL A 31 2.92 -3.51 0.87
N SER A 32 3.15 -4.79 1.18
CA SER A 32 2.63 -5.40 2.42
C SER A 32 3.23 -4.75 3.67
N SER A 33 4.55 -4.53 3.67
CA SER A 33 5.26 -3.84 4.75
C SER A 33 4.78 -2.40 4.90
N LEU A 34 4.54 -1.71 3.79
CA LEU A 34 4.04 -0.35 3.79
C LEU A 34 2.65 -0.26 4.43
N VAL A 35 1.75 -1.19 4.08
CA VAL A 35 0.43 -1.29 4.72
C VAL A 35 0.56 -1.55 6.22
N ASP A 36 1.43 -2.48 6.63
CA ASP A 36 1.65 -2.79 8.05
C ASP A 36 2.18 -1.54 8.80
N GLN A 37 3.13 -0.82 8.21
CA GLN A 37 3.63 0.45 8.75
C GLN A 37 2.53 1.50 8.90
N ILE A 38 1.68 1.70 7.88
CA ILE A 38 0.58 2.68 7.92
C ILE A 38 -0.40 2.31 9.03
N THR A 39 -0.81 1.04 9.10
CA THR A 39 -1.85 0.59 10.06
C THR A 39 -1.38 0.60 11.50
N LEU A 40 -0.07 0.44 11.74
CA LEU A 40 0.54 0.57 13.07
C LEU A 40 0.87 2.01 13.46
N SER A 41 1.19 2.87 12.48
CA SER A 41 1.68 4.24 12.76
C SER A 41 0.59 5.30 12.83
N LEU A 42 -0.58 5.04 12.23
CA LEU A 42 -1.69 5.99 12.17
C LEU A 42 -2.84 5.52 13.05
N ASP A 43 -3.51 6.47 13.70
CA ASP A 43 -4.80 6.24 14.33
C ASP A 43 -5.88 6.24 13.24
N LEU A 44 -6.27 5.04 12.81
CA LEU A 44 -7.15 4.83 11.67
C LEU A 44 -8.55 4.44 12.14
N GLN A 45 -9.56 4.96 11.45
CA GLN A 45 -10.91 4.40 11.55
C GLN A 45 -10.90 2.94 11.08
N SER A 46 -11.82 2.15 11.63
CA SER A 46 -11.96 0.72 11.30
C SER A 46 -12.16 0.47 9.80
N THR A 47 -12.87 1.35 9.10
CA THR A 47 -13.06 1.30 7.65
C THR A 47 -11.78 1.55 6.86
N ASP A 48 -10.94 2.49 7.29
CA ASP A 48 -9.67 2.82 6.64
C ASP A 48 -8.62 1.73 6.89
N ARG A 49 -8.57 1.20 8.11
CA ARG A 49 -7.76 0.03 8.45
C ARG A 49 -8.15 -1.18 7.60
N TYR A 50 -9.44 -1.45 7.45
CA TYR A 50 -9.92 -2.56 6.62
C TYR A 50 -9.54 -2.38 5.14
N ALA A 51 -9.70 -1.18 4.58
CA ALA A 51 -9.33 -0.89 3.20
C ALA A 51 -7.82 -1.12 2.93
N LEU A 52 -6.96 -0.71 3.87
CA LEU A 52 -5.52 -0.96 3.80
C LEU A 52 -5.20 -2.46 3.91
N MET A 53 -5.83 -3.18 4.83
CA MET A 53 -5.68 -4.64 4.95
C MET A 53 -6.08 -5.37 3.66
N MET A 54 -7.14 -4.92 2.99
CA MET A 54 -7.53 -5.45 1.68
C MET A 54 -6.48 -5.20 0.59
N ALA A 55 -5.77 -4.07 0.64
CA ALA A 55 -4.65 -3.79 -0.25
C ALA A 55 -3.51 -4.79 -0.04
N ARG A 56 -3.16 -5.08 1.23
CA ARG A 56 -2.17 -6.11 1.60
C ARG A 56 -2.56 -7.50 1.10
N THR A 57 -3.81 -7.92 1.31
CA THR A 57 -4.30 -9.21 0.78
C THR A 57 -4.19 -9.28 -0.75
N THR A 58 -4.45 -8.17 -1.43
CA THR A 58 -4.33 -8.08 -2.89
C THR A 58 -2.88 -8.23 -3.35
N ALA A 59 -1.91 -7.63 -2.64
CA ALA A 59 -0.49 -7.81 -2.93
C ALA A 59 -0.10 -9.28 -2.77
N LEU A 60 -0.47 -9.89 -1.65
CA LEU A 60 -0.16 -11.29 -1.36
C LEU A 60 -0.84 -12.29 -2.33
N ALA A 61 -1.92 -11.88 -2.99
CA ALA A 61 -2.56 -12.65 -4.05
C ALA A 61 -1.81 -12.59 -5.40
N GLY A 62 -0.68 -11.87 -5.48
CA GLY A 62 0.11 -11.76 -6.69
C GLY A 62 -0.26 -10.58 -7.59
N ASP A 63 -1.08 -9.63 -7.10
CA ASP A 63 -1.44 -8.41 -7.84
C ASP A 63 -0.90 -7.15 -7.14
N PRO A 64 0.42 -6.90 -7.21
CA PRO A 64 1.04 -5.74 -6.58
C PRO A 64 0.56 -4.41 -7.18
N LYS A 65 0.19 -4.37 -8.47
CA LYS A 65 -0.31 -3.14 -9.12
C LYS A 65 -1.65 -2.71 -8.55
N LEU A 66 -2.61 -3.63 -8.47
CA LEU A 66 -3.91 -3.34 -7.85
C LEU A 66 -3.75 -3.03 -6.35
N ALA A 67 -2.81 -3.70 -5.68
CA ALA A 67 -2.52 -3.40 -4.29
C ALA A 67 -2.02 -1.96 -4.09
N ILE A 68 -1.07 -1.49 -4.90
CA ILE A 68 -0.57 -0.10 -4.89
C ILE A 68 -1.74 0.87 -5.07
N ALA A 69 -2.58 0.68 -6.10
CA ALA A 69 -3.74 1.54 -6.33
C ALA A 69 -4.71 1.58 -5.14
N LYS A 70 -4.92 0.44 -4.46
CA LYS A 70 -5.76 0.38 -3.25
C LYS A 70 -5.15 1.11 -2.06
N VAL A 71 -3.82 1.01 -1.85
CA VAL A 71 -3.14 1.78 -0.81
C VAL A 71 -3.24 3.28 -1.10
N GLU A 72 -3.06 3.69 -2.36
CA GLU A 72 -3.19 5.09 -2.75
C GLU A 72 -4.60 5.64 -2.47
N ALA A 73 -5.64 4.90 -2.87
CA ALA A 73 -7.03 5.28 -2.60
C ALA A 73 -7.32 5.37 -1.09
N GLY A 74 -6.76 4.45 -0.29
CA GLY A 74 -6.85 4.48 1.17
C GLY A 74 -6.18 5.73 1.76
N LEU A 75 -4.95 6.03 1.34
CA LEU A 75 -4.22 7.23 1.79
C LEU A 75 -4.95 8.52 1.43
N ARG A 76 -5.45 8.66 0.20
CA ARG A 76 -6.23 9.83 -0.23
C ARG A 76 -7.46 10.06 0.64
N ARG A 77 -8.14 8.99 1.06
CA ARG A 77 -9.31 9.08 1.96
C ARG A 77 -8.92 9.51 3.37
N ILE A 78 -7.78 9.03 3.87
CA ILE A 78 -7.26 9.38 5.20
C ILE A 78 -6.83 10.86 5.22
N THR A 79 -6.19 11.35 4.16
CA THR A 79 -5.68 12.74 4.08
C THR A 79 -6.70 13.77 3.59
N GLY A 80 -7.74 13.34 2.89
CA GLY A 80 -8.84 14.20 2.41
C GLY A 80 -9.95 14.41 3.46
N ARG A 81 -9.74 13.90 4.66
CA ARG A 81 -10.50 14.18 5.87
C ARG A 81 -9.73 15.18 6.73
#